data_AF-A0A5B1RDR2-F1
#
_entry.id   AF-A0A5B1RDR2-F1
#
_cell.length_a   1.000
_cell.length_b   1.000
_cell.length_c   1.000
_cell.angle_alpha   90.00
_cell.angle_beta   90.00
_cell.angle_gamma   90.00
#
_symmetry.space_group_name_H-M   'P 1'
#
loop_
_entity.id
_entity.type
_entity.pdbx_description
1 polymer ?
#
loop_
_entity_poly.entity_id
_entity_poly.type
_entity_poly.pdbx_seq_one_letter_code
_entity_poly.pdbx_strand_id
1 'polypeptide(L)' 'SPDLNPIEEAFSSIKAWLQSHRDYVLGELSSEPDADPYAMIWEAVFTVTPEKAAGWFRSSGYIPDDY' A
#
# COMPACT_ATOMS: atom_id res chain seq x y z
N SER A 1 -4.50 0.09 21.04
CA SER A 1 -4.34 0.93 19.83
C SER A 1 -5.71 0.99 19.20
N PRO A 2 -6.22 2.10 18.63
CA PRO A 2 -7.51 1.99 17.97
C PRO A 2 -7.30 1.10 16.73
N ASP A 3 -7.91 -0.08 16.72
CA ASP A 3 -7.83 -1.13 15.70
C ASP A 3 -8.41 -0.72 14.32
N LEU A 4 -8.55 0.59 14.10
CA LEU A 4 -9.25 1.21 12.99
C LEU A 4 -8.45 2.43 12.49
N ASN A 5 -7.15 2.29 12.26
CA ASN A 5 -6.34 3.37 11.70
C ASN A 5 -6.17 3.20 10.18
N PRO A 6 -6.58 4.17 9.34
CA PRO A 6 -6.41 4.12 7.87
C PRO A 6 -4.97 3.87 7.42
N ILE A 7 -3.97 4.17 8.27
CA ILE A 7 -2.58 3.86 7.98
C ILE A 7 -2.31 2.34 7.92
N GLU A 8 -2.99 1.54 8.76
CA GLU A 8 -2.84 0.09 8.80
C GLU A 8 -3.41 -0.55 7.52
N GLU A 9 -4.53 -0.03 7.03
CA GLU A 9 -5.13 -0.40 5.75
C GLU A 9 -4.23 -0.03 4.56
N ALA A 10 -3.62 1.17 4.59
CA ALA A 10 -2.66 1.59 3.58
C ALA A 10 -1.43 0.66 3.53
N PHE A 11 -0.83 0.38 4.69
CA PHE A 11 0.30 -0.57 4.77
C PHE A 11 -0.11 -1.99 4.35
N SER A 12 -1.32 -2.42 4.66
CA SER A 12 -1.85 -3.72 4.25
C SER A 12 -2.04 -3.80 2.73
N SER A 13 -2.54 -2.74 2.08
CA SER A 13 -2.64 -2.65 0.62
C SER A 13 -1.27 -2.71 -0.06
N ILE A 14 -0.30 -1.95 0.44
CA ILE A 14 1.09 -1.95 -0.08
C ILE A 14 1.70 -3.34 0.08
N LYS A 15 1.57 -3.95 1.26
CA LYS A 15 2.06 -5.30 1.53
C LYS A 15 1.43 -6.34 0.61
N ALA A 16 0.12 -6.27 0.38
CA ALA A 16 -0.58 -7.19 -0.51
C ALA A 16 -0.08 -7.06 -1.96
N TRP A 17 0.20 -5.84 -2.43
CA TRP A 17 0.80 -5.61 -3.75
C TRP A 17 2.20 -6.21 -3.85
N LEU A 18 3.06 -6.00 -2.84
CA LEU A 18 4.40 -6.60 -2.81
C LEU A 18 4.34 -8.14 -2.84
N GLN A 19 3.37 -8.73 -2.13
CA GLN A 19 3.17 -10.18 -2.13
C GLN A 19 2.67 -10.71 -3.47
N SER A 20 1.80 -9.99 -4.17
CA SER A 20 1.30 -10.40 -5.48
C SER A 20 2.31 -10.20 -6.61
N HIS A 21 3.33 -9.35 -6.41
CA HIS A 21 4.43 -9.10 -7.36
C HIS A 21 5.76 -9.70 -6.90
N ARG A 22 5.71 -10.79 -6.12
CA ARG A 22 6.87 -11.36 -5.41
C ARG A 22 8.13 -11.49 -6.25
N ASP A 23 8.05 -12.05 -7.46
CA ASP A 23 9.24 -12.32 -8.27
C ASP A 23 9.87 -11.03 -8.81
N TYR A 24 9.04 -10.05 -9.19
CA TYR A 24 9.50 -8.70 -9.53
C TYR A 24 10.17 -8.05 -8.31
N VAL A 25 9.51 -8.06 -7.15
CA VAL A 25 10.05 -7.50 -5.90
C VAL A 25 11.39 -8.14 -5.52
N LEU A 26 11.56 -9.45 -5.70
CA LEU A 26 12.84 -10.11 -5.43
C LEU A 26 13.94 -9.72 -6.41
N GLY A 27 13.59 -9.45 -7.68
CA GLY A 27 14.53 -8.92 -8.66
C GLY A 27 15.01 -7.52 -8.28
N GLU A 28 14.09 -6.63 -7.92
CA GLU A 28 14.40 -5.24 -7.55
C GLU A 28 15.10 -5.11 -6.19
N LEU A 29 14.95 -6.09 -5.29
CA LEU A 29 15.67 -6.16 -4.01
C LEU A 29 17.02 -6.90 -4.12
N SER A 30 17.41 -7.34 -5.32
CA SER A 30 18.69 -8.01 -5.53
C SER A 30 19.86 -7.00 -5.55
N SER A 31 21.07 -7.50 -5.83
CA SER A 31 22.26 -6.66 -6.05
C SER A 31 22.63 -6.56 -7.54
N GLU A 32 21.70 -6.89 -8.43
CA GLU A 32 21.91 -6.76 -9.87
C GLU A 32 22.05 -5.29 -10.27
N PRO A 33 22.87 -4.95 -11.30
CA PRO A 33 23.11 -3.56 -11.69
C PRO A 33 21.87 -2.77 -12.09
N ASP A 34 20.85 -3.46 -12.61
CA ASP A 34 19.61 -2.86 -13.11
C ASP A 34 18.48 -2.82 -12.06
N ALA A 35 18.72 -3.33 -10.84
CA ALA A 35 17.73 -3.32 -9.78
C ALA A 35 17.50 -1.90 -9.23
N ASP A 36 16.24 -1.48 -9.16
CA ASP A 36 15.80 -0.21 -8.60
C ASP A 36 14.71 -0.42 -7.52
N PRO A 37 15.12 -0.74 -6.27
CA PRO A 37 14.18 -0.97 -5.19
C PRO A 37 13.37 0.29 -4.82
N TYR A 38 13.87 1.49 -5.13
CA TYR A 38 13.15 2.73 -4.84
C TYR A 38 12.02 2.98 -5.81
N ALA A 39 12.24 2.74 -7.12
CA ALA A 39 11.18 2.79 -8.12
C ALA A 39 10.08 1.77 -7.81
N MET A 40 10.45 0.52 -7.49
CA MET A 40 9.49 -0.52 -7.11
C MET A 40 8.65 -0.15 -5.88
N ILE A 41 9.27 0.45 -4.84
CA ILE A 41 8.52 0.93 -3.66
C ILE A 41 7.54 2.04 -4.06
N TRP A 42 7.94 2.94 -4.96
CA TRP A 42 7.03 3.98 -5.46
C TRP A 42 5.83 3.39 -6.19
N GLU A 43 6.02 2.38 -7.04
CA GLU A 43 4.92 1.66 -7.69
C GLU A 43 3.94 1.08 -6.66
N ALA A 44 4.45 0.45 -5.60
CA ALA A 44 3.63 -0.09 -4.53
C ALA A 44 2.85 1.02 -3.79
N VAL A 45 3.49 2.14 -3.47
CA VAL A 45 2.87 3.30 -2.80
C VAL A 45 1.74 3.90 -3.65
N PHE A 46 1.94 4.03 -4.97
CA PHE A 46 0.92 4.58 -5.87
C PHE A 46 -0.29 3.67 -6.08
N THR A 47 -0.28 2.43 -5.55
CA THR A 47 -1.48 1.58 -5.50
C THR A 47 -2.49 2.04 -4.44
N VAL A 48 -2.09 2.95 -3.55
CA VAL A 48 -2.97 3.64 -2.60
C VAL A 48 -3.67 4.78 -3.33
N THR A 49 -4.91 4.53 -3.77
CA THR A 49 -5.70 5.52 -4.50
C THR A 49 -6.55 6.37 -3.55
N PRO A 50 -7.01 7.57 -3.99
CA PRO A 50 -7.94 8.38 -3.21
C PRO A 50 -9.23 7.64 -2.81
N GLU A 51 -9.74 6.76 -3.67
CA GLU A 51 -10.96 5.98 -3.41
C GLU A 51 -10.74 4.96 -2.29
N LYS A 52 -9.59 4.27 -2.29
CA LYS A 52 -9.20 3.38 -1.21
C LYS A 52 -9.06 4.15 0.10
N ALA A 53 -8.35 5.28 0.08
CA ALA A 53 -8.17 6.13 1.25
C ALA A 53 -9.53 6.58 1.81
N ALA A 54 -10.44 7.09 0.98
CA ALA A 54 -11.78 7.48 1.41
C ALA A 54 -12.56 6.30 2.03
N GLY A 55 -12.45 5.10 1.44
CA GLY A 55 -13.02 3.87 1.99
C GLY A 55 -12.48 3.55 3.38
N TRP A 56 -11.17 3.64 3.58
CA TRP A 56 -10.52 3.37 4.86
C TRP A 56 -10.86 4.43 5.93
N PHE A 57 -10.88 5.71 5.57
CA PHE A 57 -11.32 6.76 6.50
C PHE A 57 -12.78 6.56 6.94
N ARG A 58 -13.66 6.11 6.04
CA ARG A 58 -15.05 5.75 6.39
C ARG A 58 -15.11 4.51 7.28
N SER A 59 -14.45 3.41 6.91
CA SER A 59 -14.44 2.18 7.73
C SER A 59 -13.82 2.39 9.11
N SER A 60 -12.92 3.37 9.23
CA SER A 60 -12.33 3.79 10.50
C SER A 60 -13.18 4.76 11.32
N GLY A 61 -14.35 5.17 10.82
CA GLY A 61 -15.25 6.10 11.51
C GLY A 61 -14.79 7.56 11.51
N TYR A 62 -13.78 7.93 10.71
CA TYR A 62 -13.34 9.33 10.56
C TYR A 62 -14.25 10.12 9.61
N ILE A 63 -14.95 9.44 8.71
CA ILE A 63 -15.95 10.01 7.80
C ILE A 63 -17.29 9.34 8.10
N PRO A 64 -18.37 10.11 8.32
CA PRO A 64 -19.72 9.56 8.48
C PRO A 64 -20.17 8.74 7.27
N ASP A 65 -20.99 7.71 7.49
CA ASP A 65 -21.52 6.86 6.42
C ASP A 65 -22.48 7.59 5.47
N ASP A 66 -22.99 8.76 5.87
CA ASP A 66 -23.92 9.61 5.12
C ASP A 66 -23.25 10.74 4.31
N TYR A 67 -21.92 10.70 4.14
CA TYR A 67 -21.12 11.65 3.36
C TYR A 67 -20.57 11.06 2.04
#